data_AF-A0AAE1SXV3-F1
#
_entry.id   AF-A0AAE1SXV3-F1
#
_cell.length_a   1.000
_cell.length_b   1.000
_cell.length_c   1.000
_cell.angle_alpha   90.00
_cell.angle_beta   90.00
_cell.angle_gamma   90.00
#
_symmetry.space_group_name_H-M   'P 1'
#
loop_
_entity.id
_entity.type
_entity.pdbx_description
1 polymer ?
#
loop_
_entity_poly.entity_id
_entity_poly.type
_entity_poly.pdbx_seq_one_letter_code
_entity_poly.pdbx_strand_id
1 'polypeptide(L)'
;MEEEERMQNLRSKATELLLRKEFKDSIKAYSELISFYHNQISNTHQNLDPNTLTKLKKSLCLSLCNRAEARLNLQEFPQALKDCNEAAGIENTHFKNLLCKGKVLLSLNQYGLALDCFKQASLDPHEFENSDTLNGYLEKCIKFESLSRTGAFDISNWVVAIERAIVPDSFFQESKEQAQLDMWKSFIDKVMESAKKCVRTRDLICKLAIGENEDHLEVLDIDLFRVEADESGILEKKIDKEKLLNILDVNSLVEELISAKIQGGNSDVHGIGLWILSSFVNHSCDPNVRRSHVGDHVIIHASRDIKASEEYEFAYFDVFSPFRDRELGVCLQMQKVQY
;
A
#
# COMPACT_ATOMS: atom_id res chain seq x y z
N MET A 1 43.95 18.87 -19.25
CA MET A 1 43.28 20.18 -19.19
C MET A 1 42.03 20.22 -20.08
N GLU A 2 42.14 20.13 -21.41
CA GLU A 2 40.98 20.18 -22.32
C GLU A 2 39.99 19.00 -22.13
N GLU A 3 40.51 17.78 -21.92
CA GLU A 3 39.65 16.60 -21.67
C GLU A 3 38.94 16.63 -20.30
N GLU A 4 39.58 17.18 -19.27
CA GLU A 4 39.00 17.32 -17.93
C GLU A 4 37.89 18.38 -17.92
N GLU A 5 38.09 19.48 -18.64
CA GLU A 5 37.08 20.52 -18.82
C GLU A 5 35.86 19.98 -19.58
N ARG A 6 36.09 19.21 -20.65
CA ARG A 6 35.02 18.52 -21.38
C ARG A 6 34.24 17.56 -20.49
N MET A 7 34.92 16.79 -19.64
CA MET A 7 34.28 15.88 -18.68
C MET A 7 33.42 16.64 -17.68
N GLN A 8 33.94 17.73 -17.12
CA GLN A 8 33.22 18.56 -16.17
C GLN A 8 31.97 19.19 -16.80
N ASN A 9 32.08 19.67 -18.05
CA ASN A 9 30.96 20.21 -18.81
C ASN A 9 29.89 19.14 -19.08
N LEU A 10 30.30 17.91 -19.47
CA LEU A 10 29.39 16.80 -19.71
C LEU A 10 28.67 16.38 -18.42
N ARG A 11 29.39 16.33 -17.28
CA ARG A 11 28.82 16.03 -15.97
C ARG A 11 27.79 17.08 -15.53
N SER A 12 28.11 18.36 -15.68
CA SER A 12 27.20 19.45 -15.37
C SER A 12 25.93 19.37 -16.22
N LYS A 13 26.08 19.16 -17.53
CA LYS A 13 24.94 18.99 -18.46
C LYS A 13 24.09 17.78 -18.10
N ALA A 14 24.69 16.64 -17.80
CA ALA A 14 23.94 15.43 -17.41
C ALA A 14 23.15 15.64 -16.10
N THR A 15 23.73 16.38 -15.15
CA THR A 15 23.08 16.73 -13.88
C THR A 15 21.92 17.70 -14.12
N GLU A 16 22.10 18.71 -14.96
CA GLU A 16 21.04 19.66 -15.34
C GLU A 16 19.85 18.96 -16.01
N LEU A 17 20.12 18.06 -16.97
CA LEU A 17 19.08 17.27 -17.63
C LEU A 17 18.29 16.39 -16.64
N LEU A 18 18.98 15.79 -15.66
CA LEU A 18 18.33 15.03 -14.60
C LEU A 18 17.39 15.91 -13.76
N LEU A 19 17.86 17.10 -13.35
CA LEU A 19 17.07 18.05 -12.57
C LEU A 19 15.85 18.58 -13.35
N ARG A 20 15.98 18.76 -14.67
CA ARG A 20 14.88 19.12 -15.57
C ARG A 20 13.93 17.97 -15.89
N LYS A 21 14.15 16.77 -15.33
CA LYS A 21 13.38 15.55 -15.60
C LYS A 21 13.43 15.10 -17.07
N GLU A 22 14.46 15.52 -17.81
CA GLU A 22 14.75 15.06 -19.18
C GLU A 22 15.51 13.73 -19.11
N PHE A 23 14.86 12.69 -18.57
CA PHE A 23 15.53 11.45 -18.16
C PHE A 23 16.22 10.71 -19.30
N LYS A 24 15.62 10.67 -20.50
CA LYS A 24 16.21 9.97 -21.65
C LYS A 24 17.54 10.61 -22.08
N ASP A 25 17.62 11.93 -22.12
CA ASP A 25 18.82 12.64 -22.53
C ASP A 25 19.87 12.69 -21.41
N SER A 26 19.42 12.76 -20.16
CA SER A 26 20.27 12.54 -18.98
C SER A 26 20.96 11.17 -19.02
N ILE A 27 20.23 10.09 -19.32
CA ILE A 27 20.79 8.73 -19.44
C ILE A 27 21.84 8.65 -20.54
N LYS A 28 21.61 9.29 -21.70
CA LYS A 28 22.61 9.34 -22.79
C LYS A 28 23.89 10.04 -22.33
N ALA A 29 23.76 11.25 -21.75
CA ALA A 29 24.88 12.04 -21.27
C ALA A 29 25.68 11.32 -20.17
N TYR A 30 25.01 10.68 -19.21
CA TYR A 30 25.68 9.86 -18.20
C TYR A 30 26.33 8.61 -18.80
N SER A 31 25.76 8.01 -19.83
CA SER A 31 26.35 6.84 -20.49
C SER A 31 27.64 7.18 -21.22
N GLU A 32 27.70 8.33 -21.89
CA GLU A 32 28.93 8.87 -22.47
C GLU A 32 29.98 9.13 -21.37
N LEU A 33 29.57 9.77 -20.27
CA LEU A 33 30.45 10.08 -19.14
C LEU A 33 31.01 8.81 -18.46
N ILE A 34 30.17 7.81 -18.23
CA ILE A 34 30.57 6.52 -17.63
C ILE A 34 31.54 5.78 -18.55
N SER A 35 31.26 5.73 -19.86
CA SER A 35 32.16 5.11 -20.84
C SER A 35 33.55 5.77 -20.82
N PHE A 36 33.57 7.10 -20.70
CA PHE A 36 34.82 7.86 -20.57
C PHE A 36 35.59 7.50 -19.28
N TYR A 37 34.91 7.44 -18.13
CA TYR A 37 35.54 7.01 -16.88
C TYR A 37 36.11 5.60 -16.96
N HIS A 38 35.39 4.65 -17.56
CA HIS A 38 35.87 3.27 -17.74
C HIS A 38 37.13 3.21 -18.60
N ASN A 39 37.15 3.98 -19.70
CA ASN A 39 38.32 4.05 -20.58
C ASN A 39 39.53 4.66 -19.86
N GLN A 40 39.35 5.73 -19.09
CA GLN A 40 40.45 6.32 -18.32
C GLN A 40 40.97 5.39 -17.23
N ILE A 41 40.08 4.72 -16.49
CA ILE A 41 40.48 3.77 -15.45
C ILE A 41 41.21 2.58 -16.07
N SER A 42 40.76 2.06 -17.21
CA SER A 42 41.37 0.88 -17.86
C SER A 42 42.71 1.19 -18.52
N ASN A 43 42.82 2.32 -19.25
CA ASN A 43 44.01 2.66 -20.03
C ASN A 43 45.15 3.22 -19.16
N THR A 44 44.83 3.85 -18.03
CA THR A 44 45.79 4.63 -17.25
C THR A 44 46.02 4.06 -15.84
N HIS A 45 45.44 2.90 -15.50
CA HIS A 45 45.51 2.30 -14.16
C HIS A 45 46.94 2.16 -13.60
N GLN A 46 47.93 1.93 -14.46
CA GLN A 46 49.32 1.73 -14.05
C GLN A 46 50.11 3.03 -13.84
N ASN A 47 49.61 4.17 -14.33
CA ASN A 47 50.33 5.46 -14.35
C ASN A 47 49.61 6.59 -13.59
N LEU A 48 48.38 6.36 -13.09
CA LEU A 48 47.62 7.34 -12.32
C LEU A 48 48.09 7.37 -10.87
N ASP A 49 48.17 8.57 -10.30
CA ASP A 49 48.35 8.71 -8.86
C ASP A 49 47.11 8.13 -8.10
N PRO A 50 47.31 7.51 -6.93
CA PRO A 50 46.21 6.88 -6.18
C PRO A 50 45.06 7.83 -5.81
N ASN A 51 45.33 9.12 -5.63
CA ASN A 51 44.33 10.12 -5.27
C ASN A 51 43.41 10.44 -6.46
N THR A 52 43.97 10.63 -7.65
CA THR A 52 43.21 10.84 -8.88
C THR A 52 42.39 9.61 -9.24
N LEU A 53 42.94 8.41 -9.09
CA LEU A 53 42.18 7.17 -9.29
C LEU A 53 40.97 7.08 -8.34
N THR A 54 41.15 7.45 -7.07
CA THR A 54 40.06 7.48 -6.09
C THR A 54 39.00 8.51 -6.46
N LYS A 55 39.40 9.72 -6.90
CA LYS A 55 38.49 10.78 -7.35
C LYS A 55 37.69 10.38 -8.60
N LEU A 56 38.33 9.69 -9.55
CA LEU A 56 37.68 9.15 -10.74
C LEU A 56 36.66 8.06 -10.37
N LYS A 57 37.04 7.11 -9.50
CA LYS A 57 36.14 6.08 -8.98
C LYS A 57 34.91 6.68 -8.27
N LYS A 58 35.11 7.68 -7.40
CA LYS A 58 34.01 8.43 -6.77
C LYS A 58 33.09 9.10 -7.79
N SER A 59 33.67 9.75 -8.80
CA SER A 59 32.88 10.42 -9.84
C SER A 59 32.10 9.44 -10.71
N LEU A 60 32.70 8.28 -11.01
CA LEU A 60 32.04 7.17 -11.70
C LEU A 60 30.88 6.61 -10.86
N CYS A 61 31.10 6.33 -9.57
CA CYS A 61 30.07 5.87 -8.64
C CYS A 61 28.86 6.82 -8.62
N LEU A 62 29.10 8.13 -8.47
CA LEU A 62 28.04 9.15 -8.50
C LEU A 62 27.30 9.21 -9.85
N SER A 63 28.02 9.06 -10.97
CA SER A 63 27.43 9.07 -12.31
C SER A 63 26.54 7.86 -12.54
N LEU A 64 26.96 6.68 -12.08
CA LEU A 64 26.16 5.45 -12.09
C LEU A 64 24.89 5.61 -11.26
N CYS A 65 24.99 6.16 -10.04
CA CYS A 65 23.83 6.43 -9.19
C CYS A 65 22.83 7.39 -9.84
N ASN A 66 23.32 8.48 -10.46
CA ASN A 66 22.46 9.44 -11.14
C ASN A 66 21.78 8.85 -12.38
N ARG A 67 22.49 8.01 -13.14
CA ARG A 67 21.91 7.29 -14.28
C ARG A 67 20.86 6.28 -13.83
N ALA A 68 21.12 5.56 -12.73
CA ALA A 68 20.17 4.65 -12.10
C ALA A 68 18.89 5.38 -11.66
N GLU A 69 19.01 6.56 -11.05
CA GLU A 69 17.86 7.40 -10.67
C GLU A 69 17.04 7.84 -11.91
N ALA A 70 17.71 8.23 -13.00
CA ALA A 70 17.02 8.56 -14.25
C ALA A 70 16.27 7.34 -14.84
N ARG A 71 16.90 6.16 -14.82
CA ARG A 71 16.29 4.89 -15.27
C ARG A 71 15.11 4.47 -14.38
N LEU A 72 15.23 4.65 -13.08
CA LEU A 72 14.15 4.40 -12.11
C LEU A 72 12.91 5.24 -12.46
N ASN A 73 13.08 6.52 -12.78
CA ASN A 73 11.98 7.39 -13.18
C ASN A 73 11.34 6.99 -14.52
N LEU A 74 12.09 6.35 -15.42
CA LEU A 74 11.58 5.75 -16.66
C LEU A 74 11.06 4.31 -16.48
N GLN A 75 11.05 3.78 -15.26
CA GLN A 75 10.67 2.40 -14.94
C GLN A 75 11.56 1.33 -15.60
N GLU A 76 12.79 1.67 -15.98
CA GLU A 76 13.81 0.75 -16.51
C GLU A 76 14.55 0.02 -15.37
N PHE A 77 13.80 -0.69 -14.52
CA PHE A 77 14.33 -1.24 -13.25
C PHE A 77 15.52 -2.20 -13.39
N PRO A 78 15.56 -3.15 -14.35
CA PRO A 78 16.70 -4.06 -14.48
C PRO A 78 18.00 -3.33 -14.81
N GLN A 79 17.93 -2.33 -15.69
CA GLN A 79 19.07 -1.50 -16.07
C GLN A 79 19.49 -0.55 -14.94
N ALA A 80 18.53 -0.02 -14.17
CA ALA A 80 18.84 0.76 -12.97
C ALA A 80 19.57 -0.09 -11.92
N LEU A 81 19.11 -1.33 -11.69
CA LEU A 81 19.74 -2.24 -10.73
C LEU A 81 21.16 -2.62 -11.15
N LYS A 82 21.41 -2.78 -12.46
CA LYS A 82 22.75 -3.01 -13.00
C LYS A 82 23.70 -1.86 -12.65
N ASP A 83 23.27 -0.62 -12.84
CA ASP A 83 24.07 0.57 -12.51
C ASP A 83 24.36 0.65 -10.99
N CYS A 84 23.36 0.35 -10.14
CA CYS A 84 23.56 0.30 -8.69
C CYS A 84 24.54 -0.79 -8.24
N ASN A 85 24.48 -1.97 -8.85
CA ASN A 85 25.41 -3.06 -8.54
C ASN A 85 26.83 -2.73 -8.98
N GLU A 86 26.99 -2.07 -10.12
CA GLU A 86 28.27 -1.57 -10.60
C GLU A 86 28.85 -0.50 -9.66
N ALA A 87 28.01 0.45 -9.21
CA ALA A 87 28.39 1.46 -8.23
C ALA A 87 28.82 0.85 -6.88
N ALA A 88 28.12 -0.19 -6.41
CA ALA A 88 28.47 -0.91 -5.19
C ALA A 88 29.83 -1.62 -5.27
N GLY A 89 30.24 -2.05 -6.47
CA GLY A 89 31.57 -2.60 -6.71
C GLY A 89 32.70 -1.58 -6.59
N ILE A 90 32.39 -0.27 -6.64
CA ILE A 90 33.34 0.82 -6.49
C ILE A 90 33.37 1.31 -5.04
N GLU A 91 32.22 1.72 -4.52
CA GLU A 91 32.03 2.17 -3.15
C GLU A 91 30.78 1.52 -2.56
N ASN A 92 30.99 0.45 -1.79
CA ASN A 92 29.91 -0.39 -1.29
C ASN A 92 28.98 0.32 -0.29
N THR A 93 29.50 1.30 0.46
CA THR A 93 28.77 1.98 1.55
C THR A 93 28.43 3.44 1.24
N HIS A 94 28.51 3.87 -0.02
CA HIS A 94 28.17 5.25 -0.36
C HIS A 94 26.65 5.47 -0.22
N PHE A 95 26.23 6.39 0.65
CA PHE A 95 24.83 6.69 0.95
C PHE A 95 23.93 6.74 -0.30
N LYS A 96 24.31 7.55 -1.29
CA LYS A 96 23.52 7.75 -2.51
C LYS A 96 23.31 6.46 -3.31
N ASN A 97 24.29 5.55 -3.27
CA ASN A 97 24.18 4.26 -3.95
C ASN A 97 23.20 3.36 -3.21
N LEU A 98 23.32 3.25 -1.88
CA LEU A 98 22.41 2.48 -1.04
C LEU A 98 20.97 2.97 -1.16
N LEU A 99 20.76 4.29 -1.13
CA LEU A 99 19.44 4.89 -1.31
C LEU A 99 18.86 4.59 -2.70
N CYS A 100 19.64 4.81 -3.77
CA CYS A 100 19.18 4.55 -5.13
C CYS A 100 18.88 3.05 -5.36
N LYS A 101 19.78 2.17 -4.90
CA LYS A 101 19.61 0.71 -4.97
C LYS A 101 18.37 0.26 -4.20
N GLY A 102 18.17 0.77 -2.98
CA GLY A 102 16.99 0.50 -2.17
C GLY A 102 15.69 0.88 -2.89
N LYS A 103 15.64 2.08 -3.52
CA LYS A 103 14.48 2.50 -4.32
C LYS A 103 14.21 1.58 -5.51
N VAL A 104 15.25 1.17 -6.25
CA VAL A 104 15.11 0.24 -7.38
C VAL A 104 14.61 -1.14 -6.92
N LEU A 105 15.16 -1.67 -5.84
CA LEU A 105 14.73 -2.95 -5.26
C LEU A 105 13.29 -2.90 -4.75
N LEU A 106 12.88 -1.78 -4.16
CA LEU A 106 11.51 -1.52 -3.74
C LEU A 106 10.55 -1.57 -4.94
N SER A 107 10.91 -0.94 -6.06
CA SER A 107 10.13 -1.02 -7.32
C SER A 107 10.10 -2.41 -7.95
N LEU A 108 11.10 -3.24 -7.68
CA LEU A 108 11.15 -4.64 -8.09
C LEU A 108 10.44 -5.60 -7.11
N ASN A 109 9.74 -5.07 -6.10
CA ASN A 109 9.09 -5.83 -5.03
C ASN A 109 10.05 -6.69 -4.19
N GLN A 110 11.34 -6.39 -4.21
CA GLN A 110 12.36 -7.08 -3.40
C GLN A 110 12.53 -6.39 -2.04
N TYR A 111 11.47 -6.40 -1.24
CA TYR A 111 11.36 -5.58 -0.02
C TYR A 111 12.44 -5.88 1.03
N GLY A 112 12.82 -7.15 1.21
CA GLY A 112 13.90 -7.53 2.15
C GLY A 112 15.25 -6.94 1.76
N LEU A 113 15.63 -7.06 0.48
CA LEU A 113 16.89 -6.49 -0.02
C LEU A 113 16.87 -4.95 0.00
N ALA A 114 15.72 -4.34 -0.28
CA ALA A 114 15.54 -2.89 -0.17
C ALA A 114 15.72 -2.42 1.28
N LEU A 115 15.11 -3.12 2.25
CA LEU A 115 15.23 -2.86 3.68
C LEU A 115 16.69 -2.91 4.15
N ASP A 116 17.45 -3.90 3.70
CA ASP A 116 18.88 -4.01 4.02
C ASP A 116 19.70 -2.83 3.49
N CYS A 117 19.38 -2.34 2.28
CA CYS A 117 20.04 -1.16 1.72
C CYS A 117 19.75 0.10 2.56
N PHE A 118 18.49 0.32 2.93
CA PHE A 118 18.09 1.49 3.71
C PHE A 118 18.62 1.45 5.16
N LYS A 119 18.67 0.26 5.78
CA LYS A 119 19.31 0.09 7.09
C LYS A 119 20.81 0.43 7.01
N GLN A 120 21.51 -0.03 5.98
CA GLN A 120 22.92 0.30 5.79
C GLN A 120 23.12 1.81 5.56
N ALA A 121 22.22 2.46 4.82
CA ALA A 121 22.26 3.90 4.64
C ALA A 121 22.19 4.63 5.99
N SER A 122 21.21 4.29 6.84
CA SER A 122 20.99 4.95 8.14
C SER A 122 22.16 4.91 9.14
N LEU A 123 23.19 4.11 8.88
CA LEU A 123 24.41 4.04 9.69
C LEU A 123 25.43 5.14 9.33
N ASP A 124 25.25 5.87 8.22
CA ASP A 124 26.16 6.93 7.80
C ASP A 124 25.96 8.21 8.67
N PRO A 125 27.01 8.69 9.37
CA PRO A 125 26.90 9.84 10.29
C PRO A 125 26.53 11.18 9.64
N HIS A 126 26.61 11.31 8.31
CA HIS A 126 26.40 12.57 7.58
C HIS A 126 24.92 12.86 7.19
N GLU A 127 23.96 12.10 7.73
CA GLU A 127 22.60 11.96 7.20
C GLU A 127 21.49 12.89 7.73
N PHE A 128 21.81 13.90 8.54
CA PHE A 128 20.76 14.68 9.23
C PHE A 128 19.74 15.33 8.28
N GLU A 129 20.12 15.70 7.06
CA GLU A 129 19.21 16.34 6.08
C GLU A 129 18.25 15.38 5.34
N ASN A 130 18.57 14.07 5.24
CA ASN A 130 17.76 13.10 4.47
C ASN A 130 17.05 12.06 5.34
N SER A 131 17.21 12.14 6.67
CA SER A 131 16.68 11.19 7.65
C SER A 131 15.18 10.93 7.49
N ASP A 132 14.36 11.97 7.31
CA ASP A 132 12.90 11.80 7.21
C ASP A 132 12.48 11.02 5.95
N THR A 133 13.14 11.29 4.82
CA THR A 133 12.87 10.58 3.56
C THR A 133 13.32 9.12 3.67
N LEU A 134 14.47 8.86 4.29
CA LEU A 134 14.97 7.51 4.52
C LEU A 134 14.06 6.72 5.47
N ASN A 135 13.59 7.34 6.56
CA ASN A 135 12.66 6.75 7.51
C ASN A 135 11.35 6.36 6.83
N GLY A 136 10.81 7.22 5.95
CA GLY A 136 9.64 6.89 5.14
C GLY A 136 9.84 5.65 4.25
N TYR A 137 11.02 5.49 3.65
CA TYR A 137 11.35 4.27 2.89
C TYR A 137 11.50 3.03 3.79
N LEU A 138 12.11 3.17 4.96
CA LEU A 138 12.26 2.08 5.93
C LEU A 138 10.90 1.56 6.41
N GLU A 139 10.02 2.45 6.85
CA GLU A 139 8.66 2.10 7.30
C GLU A 139 7.88 1.42 6.18
N LYS A 140 7.96 1.95 4.95
CA LYS A 140 7.33 1.36 3.77
C LYS A 140 7.84 -0.05 3.48
N CYS A 141 9.16 -0.27 3.55
CA CYS A 141 9.76 -1.58 3.32
C CYS A 141 9.35 -2.58 4.40
N ILE A 142 9.36 -2.19 5.68
CA ILE A 142 8.92 -3.04 6.80
C ILE A 142 7.46 -3.46 6.59
N LYS A 143 6.59 -2.51 6.24
CA LYS A 143 5.18 -2.78 5.95
C LYS A 143 5.01 -3.77 4.80
N PHE A 144 5.68 -3.55 3.68
CA PHE A 144 5.56 -4.41 2.49
C PHE A 144 6.22 -5.78 2.66
N GLU A 145 7.34 -5.86 3.36
CA GLU A 145 7.97 -7.15 3.71
C GLU A 145 7.04 -7.97 4.60
N SER A 146 6.46 -7.36 5.63
CA SER A 146 5.48 -8.01 6.50
C SER A 146 4.26 -8.49 5.71
N LEU A 147 3.70 -7.64 4.85
CA LEU A 147 2.55 -7.97 3.99
C LEU A 147 2.89 -9.13 3.05
N SER A 148 4.04 -9.07 2.36
CA SER A 148 4.48 -10.12 1.43
C SER A 148 4.72 -11.46 2.11
N ARG A 149 5.12 -11.47 3.39
CA ARG A 149 5.40 -12.70 4.14
C ARG A 149 4.16 -13.30 4.80
N THR A 150 3.25 -12.46 5.28
CA THR A 150 2.10 -12.88 6.10
C THR A 150 0.79 -12.88 5.34
N GLY A 151 0.71 -12.18 4.21
CA GLY A 151 -0.52 -11.91 3.48
C GLY A 151 -1.50 -11.03 4.25
N ALA A 152 -1.12 -10.45 5.39
CA ALA A 152 -2.02 -9.72 6.28
C ALA A 152 -2.02 -8.21 5.97
N PHE A 153 -3.18 -7.68 5.60
CA PHE A 153 -3.40 -6.27 5.33
C PHE A 153 -4.38 -5.66 6.34
N ASP A 154 -3.88 -4.75 7.16
CA ASP A 154 -4.68 -4.01 8.13
C ASP A 154 -5.41 -2.84 7.44
N ILE A 155 -6.74 -2.86 7.52
CA ILE A 155 -7.63 -1.86 6.92
C ILE A 155 -8.35 -1.00 7.97
N SER A 156 -7.87 -1.02 9.21
CA SER A 156 -8.48 -0.29 10.33
C SER A 156 -8.48 1.22 10.12
N ASN A 157 -7.54 1.74 9.32
CA ASN A 157 -7.47 3.17 8.97
C ASN A 157 -8.65 3.66 8.10
N TRP A 158 -9.47 2.75 7.54
CA TRP A 158 -10.65 3.09 6.72
C TRP A 158 -11.98 2.82 7.43
N VAL A 159 -11.96 2.71 8.76
CA VAL A 159 -13.16 2.59 9.59
C VAL A 159 -13.93 3.91 9.66
N VAL A 160 -15.26 3.84 9.53
CA VAL A 160 -16.16 5.00 9.71
C VAL A 160 -16.81 4.98 11.08
N ALA A 161 -17.30 3.81 11.47
CA ALA A 161 -17.96 3.57 12.75
C ALA A 161 -17.96 2.08 13.07
N ILE A 162 -17.93 1.78 14.37
CA ILE A 162 -18.14 0.44 14.94
C ILE A 162 -19.11 0.59 16.11
N GLU A 163 -20.01 -0.37 16.26
CA GLU A 163 -20.86 -0.54 17.42
C GLU A 163 -20.87 -2.00 17.87
N ARG A 164 -20.95 -2.24 19.18
CA ARG A 164 -21.06 -3.60 19.74
C ARG A 164 -22.15 -3.66 20.81
N ALA A 165 -22.82 -4.80 20.87
CA ALA A 165 -23.76 -5.15 21.92
C ALA A 165 -23.38 -6.49 22.56
N ILE A 166 -23.38 -6.53 23.89
CA ILE A 166 -23.27 -7.78 24.63
C ILE A 166 -24.68 -8.36 24.73
N VAL A 167 -24.89 -9.55 24.17
CA VAL A 167 -26.16 -10.27 24.28
C VAL A 167 -25.93 -11.54 25.11
N PRO A 168 -26.22 -11.51 26.42
CA PRO A 168 -26.24 -12.71 27.26
C PRO A 168 -27.18 -13.79 26.73
N ASP A 169 -26.76 -15.06 26.81
CA ASP A 169 -27.57 -16.22 26.36
C ASP A 169 -28.92 -16.37 27.08
N SER A 170 -29.10 -15.70 28.23
CA SER A 170 -30.31 -15.76 29.06
C SER A 170 -31.47 -14.88 28.60
N PHE A 171 -31.32 -14.13 27.51
CA PHE A 171 -32.36 -13.23 27.01
C PHE A 171 -33.42 -13.99 26.18
N PHE A 172 -34.71 -13.61 26.31
CA PHE A 172 -35.75 -14.04 25.38
C PHE A 172 -35.47 -13.49 23.98
N GLN A 173 -35.96 -14.16 22.93
CA GLN A 173 -35.73 -13.76 21.52
C GLN A 173 -36.06 -12.28 21.27
N GLU A 174 -37.16 -11.76 21.81
CA GLU A 174 -37.57 -10.34 21.69
C GLU A 174 -36.54 -9.36 22.28
N SER A 175 -35.90 -9.72 23.40
CA SER A 175 -34.88 -8.88 24.02
C SER A 175 -33.54 -8.88 23.27
N LYS A 176 -33.22 -9.98 22.57
CA LYS A 176 -32.06 -10.05 21.66
C LYS A 176 -32.28 -9.14 20.45
N GLU A 177 -33.48 -9.17 19.87
CA GLU A 177 -33.87 -8.30 18.75
C GLU A 177 -33.84 -6.82 19.15
N GLN A 178 -34.36 -6.47 20.34
CA GLN A 178 -34.34 -5.09 20.82
C GLN A 178 -32.91 -4.56 21.01
N ALA A 179 -32.01 -5.36 21.60
CA ALA A 179 -30.61 -4.98 21.77
C ALA A 179 -29.91 -4.76 20.41
N GLN A 180 -30.20 -5.60 19.41
CA GLN A 180 -29.68 -5.44 18.05
C GLN A 180 -30.24 -4.18 17.36
N LEU A 181 -31.53 -3.86 17.56
CA LEU A 181 -32.14 -2.65 17.03
C LEU A 181 -31.54 -1.37 17.63
N ASP A 182 -31.28 -1.36 18.94
CA ASP A 182 -30.67 -0.20 19.60
C ASP A 182 -29.20 -0.03 19.20
N MET A 183 -28.47 -1.14 19.03
CA MET A 183 -27.14 -1.16 18.43
C MET A 183 -27.16 -0.56 17.02
N TRP A 184 -28.10 -0.99 16.17
CA TRP A 184 -28.23 -0.50 14.80
C TRP A 184 -28.52 1.00 14.74
N LYS A 185 -29.43 1.51 15.58
CA LYS A 185 -29.72 2.95 15.68
C LYS A 185 -28.48 3.74 16.09
N SER A 186 -27.77 3.29 17.12
CA SER A 186 -26.54 3.94 17.60
C SER A 186 -25.46 3.95 16.51
N PHE A 187 -25.33 2.85 15.78
CA PHE A 187 -24.42 2.74 14.65
C PHE A 187 -24.75 3.72 13.51
N ILE A 188 -26.02 3.81 13.11
CA ILE A 188 -26.47 4.77 12.09
C ILE A 188 -26.14 6.21 12.52
N ASP A 189 -26.41 6.56 13.77
CA ASP A 189 -26.13 7.90 14.30
C ASP A 189 -24.63 8.22 14.28
N LYS A 190 -23.77 7.25 14.63
CA LYS A 190 -22.31 7.37 14.51
C LYS A 190 -21.86 7.59 13.07
N VAL A 191 -22.36 6.81 12.10
CA VAL A 191 -22.01 6.98 10.68
C VAL A 191 -22.47 8.35 10.18
N MET A 192 -23.70 8.77 10.51
CA MET A 192 -24.21 10.09 10.16
C MET A 192 -23.35 11.21 10.74
N GLU A 193 -22.89 11.07 11.97
CA GLU A 193 -22.02 12.05 12.61
C GLU A 193 -20.64 12.10 11.94
N SER A 194 -20.04 10.95 11.60
CA SER A 194 -18.80 10.88 10.83
C SER A 194 -18.93 11.54 9.46
N ALA A 195 -20.02 11.29 8.75
CA ALA A 195 -20.32 11.91 7.46
C ALA A 195 -20.56 13.43 7.55
N LYS A 196 -21.11 13.93 8.67
CA LYS A 196 -21.23 15.39 8.91
C LYS A 196 -19.88 16.04 9.17
N LYS A 197 -19.01 15.37 9.94
CA LYS A 197 -17.71 15.91 10.36
C LYS A 197 -16.68 15.91 9.23
N CYS A 198 -16.73 14.91 8.35
CA CYS A 198 -15.72 14.72 7.31
C CYS A 198 -16.38 14.59 5.93
N VAL A 199 -16.22 15.64 5.13
CA VAL A 199 -16.72 15.72 3.75
C VAL A 199 -16.19 14.58 2.88
N ARG A 200 -14.91 14.25 3.02
CA ARG A 200 -14.30 13.10 2.32
C ARG A 200 -14.96 11.77 2.71
N THR A 201 -15.19 11.55 4.00
CA THR A 201 -15.85 10.34 4.50
C THR A 201 -17.27 10.23 3.93
N ARG A 202 -18.03 11.33 3.94
CA ARG A 202 -19.37 11.41 3.34
C ARG A 202 -19.35 11.01 1.86
N ASP A 203 -18.43 11.57 1.09
CA ASP A 203 -18.37 11.33 -0.35
C ASP A 203 -17.96 9.90 -0.69
N LEU A 204 -17.06 9.31 0.09
CA LEU A 204 -16.72 7.90 -0.02
C LEU A 204 -17.91 7.00 0.34
N ILE A 205 -18.66 7.31 1.40
CA ILE A 205 -19.90 6.59 1.75
C ILE A 205 -20.92 6.69 0.59
N CYS A 206 -21.07 7.86 -0.03
CA CYS A 206 -21.98 8.08 -1.16
C CYS A 206 -21.67 7.24 -2.40
N LYS A 207 -20.44 6.75 -2.53
CA LYS A 207 -19.97 5.89 -3.63
C LYS A 207 -20.19 4.40 -3.35
N LEU A 208 -20.57 4.03 -2.13
CA LEU A 208 -20.89 2.66 -1.79
C LEU A 208 -22.18 2.19 -2.48
N ALA A 209 -22.25 0.89 -2.73
CA ALA A 209 -23.38 0.19 -3.29
C ALA A 209 -24.66 0.40 -2.44
N ILE A 210 -25.81 0.49 -3.10
CA ILE A 210 -27.13 0.62 -2.44
C ILE A 210 -27.98 -0.65 -2.57
N GLY A 211 -27.51 -1.68 -3.27
CA GLY A 211 -28.24 -2.92 -3.53
C GLY A 211 -29.14 -2.86 -4.77
N GLU A 212 -29.12 -1.77 -5.53
CA GLU A 212 -29.98 -1.53 -6.69
C GLU A 212 -29.20 -0.90 -7.85
N ASN A 213 -29.48 -1.34 -9.08
CA ASN A 213 -28.93 -0.80 -10.34
C ASN A 213 -27.38 -0.74 -10.35
N GLU A 214 -26.72 -1.81 -9.90
CA GLU A 214 -25.26 -1.84 -9.68
C GLU A 214 -24.44 -2.05 -10.97
N ASP A 215 -25.08 -2.43 -12.08
CA ASP A 215 -24.46 -2.71 -13.39
C ASP A 215 -23.70 -1.52 -14.01
N HIS A 216 -23.91 -0.33 -13.45
CA HIS A 216 -23.34 0.93 -13.93
C HIS A 216 -22.38 1.58 -12.92
N LEU A 217 -22.05 0.90 -11.81
CA LEU A 217 -21.08 1.43 -10.86
C LEU A 217 -19.67 1.40 -11.46
N GLU A 218 -19.04 2.57 -11.54
CA GLU A 218 -17.66 2.68 -11.99
C GLU A 218 -16.70 2.12 -10.94
N VAL A 219 -15.69 1.37 -11.39
CA VAL A 219 -14.58 0.95 -10.53
C VAL A 219 -13.81 2.19 -10.09
N LEU A 220 -13.81 2.45 -8.79
CA LEU A 220 -13.12 3.59 -8.21
C LEU A 220 -11.60 3.42 -8.32
N ASP A 221 -10.91 4.53 -8.56
CA ASP A 221 -9.45 4.57 -8.44
C ASP A 221 -9.04 4.39 -6.98
N ILE A 222 -8.17 3.41 -6.71
CA ILE A 222 -7.63 3.11 -5.39
C ILE A 222 -6.90 4.32 -4.78
N ASP A 223 -6.41 5.23 -5.62
CA ASP A 223 -5.73 6.44 -5.19
C ASP A 223 -6.65 7.38 -4.38
N LEU A 224 -7.98 7.27 -4.54
CA LEU A 224 -8.97 7.96 -3.71
C LEU A 224 -8.90 7.61 -2.22
N PHE A 225 -8.25 6.51 -1.87
CA PHE A 225 -8.10 6.05 -0.48
C PHE A 225 -6.76 6.46 0.14
N ARG A 226 -5.88 7.11 -0.62
CA ARG A 226 -4.62 7.66 -0.10
C ARG A 226 -4.87 8.95 0.66
N VAL A 227 -4.20 9.12 1.80
CA VAL A 227 -4.30 10.32 2.65
C VAL A 227 -4.01 11.61 1.86
N GLU A 228 -3.14 11.53 0.85
CA GLU A 228 -2.69 12.64 0.00
C GLU A 228 -3.60 12.95 -1.21
N ALA A 229 -4.71 12.21 -1.39
CA ALA A 229 -5.55 12.37 -2.59
C ALA A 229 -6.25 13.74 -2.62
N ASP A 230 -6.18 14.41 -3.78
CA ASP A 230 -6.79 15.72 -4.03
C ASP A 230 -8.31 15.71 -3.80
N GLU A 231 -8.78 16.68 -3.04
CA GLU A 231 -10.20 16.89 -2.68
C GLU A 231 -11.04 17.50 -3.83
N SER A 232 -10.49 17.58 -5.04
CA SER A 232 -11.02 18.41 -6.14
C SER A 232 -12.26 17.86 -6.86
N GLY A 233 -12.75 16.67 -6.49
CA GLY A 233 -13.96 16.05 -7.04
C GLY A 233 -15.14 15.95 -6.05
N ILE A 234 -15.08 16.67 -4.92
CA ILE A 234 -16.02 16.52 -3.82
C ILE A 234 -17.40 17.10 -4.17
N LEU A 235 -18.43 16.26 -4.11
CA LEU A 235 -19.82 16.64 -4.37
C LEU A 235 -20.45 17.07 -3.03
N GLU A 236 -20.70 18.37 -2.85
CA GLU A 236 -21.52 18.91 -1.75
C GLU A 236 -23.00 18.51 -1.87
N LYS A 237 -23.29 17.23 -1.68
CA LYS A 237 -24.65 16.75 -1.47
C LYS A 237 -24.76 16.14 -0.08
N LYS A 238 -25.73 16.64 0.69
CA LYS A 238 -26.15 16.04 1.95
C LYS A 238 -26.58 14.61 1.67
N ILE A 239 -26.10 13.66 2.47
CA ILE A 239 -26.57 12.27 2.41
C ILE A 239 -28.03 12.26 2.86
N ASP A 240 -28.90 11.75 2.00
CA ASP A 240 -30.28 11.45 2.35
C ASP A 240 -30.33 10.24 3.30
N LYS A 241 -31.23 10.28 4.29
CA LYS A 241 -31.28 9.24 5.33
C LYS A 241 -31.73 7.89 4.77
N GLU A 242 -32.67 7.87 3.83
CA GLU A 242 -33.13 6.65 3.18
C GLU A 242 -31.99 6.04 2.36
N LYS A 243 -31.29 6.87 1.57
CA LYS A 243 -30.09 6.43 0.85
C LYS A 243 -29.04 5.84 1.79
N LEU A 244 -28.78 6.47 2.94
CA LEU A 244 -27.80 5.93 3.89
C LEU A 244 -28.20 4.57 4.44
N LEU A 245 -29.48 4.37 4.78
CA LEU A 245 -29.94 3.09 5.31
C LEU A 245 -29.70 1.97 4.30
N ASN A 246 -30.04 2.20 3.03
CA ASN A 246 -29.79 1.23 1.95
C ASN A 246 -28.29 0.93 1.79
N ILE A 247 -27.42 1.95 1.88
CA ILE A 247 -25.97 1.76 1.89
C ILE A 247 -25.55 0.86 3.06
N LEU A 248 -26.01 1.16 4.27
CA LEU A 248 -25.61 0.42 5.47
C LEU A 248 -26.10 -1.02 5.45
N ASP A 249 -27.29 -1.28 4.90
CA ASP A 249 -27.84 -2.65 4.79
C ASP A 249 -26.99 -3.58 3.91
N VAL A 250 -26.30 -3.02 2.92
CA VAL A 250 -25.46 -3.78 1.97
C VAL A 250 -24.01 -3.86 2.44
N ASN A 251 -23.48 -2.77 3.00
CA ASN A 251 -22.03 -2.59 3.19
C ASN A 251 -21.55 -2.79 4.64
N SER A 252 -22.47 -2.91 5.60
CA SER A 252 -22.09 -3.09 7.01
C SER A 252 -21.54 -4.50 7.24
N LEU A 253 -20.38 -4.58 7.90
CA LEU A 253 -19.77 -5.83 8.29
C LEU A 253 -20.25 -6.20 9.69
N VAL A 254 -20.88 -7.37 9.80
CA VAL A 254 -21.25 -7.96 11.08
C VAL A 254 -20.07 -8.77 11.62
N GLU A 255 -19.80 -8.57 12.91
CA GLU A 255 -18.81 -9.32 13.68
C GLU A 255 -19.55 -10.36 14.55
N GLU A 256 -19.36 -11.64 14.25
CA GLU A 256 -19.68 -12.74 15.16
C GLU A 256 -18.39 -13.14 15.89
N LEU A 257 -18.21 -12.66 17.12
CA LEU A 257 -17.04 -12.99 17.92
C LEU A 257 -17.14 -14.43 18.44
N ILE A 258 -16.40 -15.35 17.80
CA ILE A 258 -16.20 -16.73 18.30
C ILE A 258 -15.49 -16.75 19.68
N SER A 259 -14.89 -15.62 20.09
CA SER A 259 -13.98 -15.53 21.25
C SER A 259 -14.60 -15.91 22.60
N ALA A 260 -15.91 -15.72 22.81
CA ALA A 260 -16.54 -16.00 24.11
C ALA A 260 -16.55 -17.50 24.47
N LYS A 261 -16.52 -18.40 23.47
CA LYS A 261 -16.49 -19.85 23.71
C LYS A 261 -15.16 -20.37 24.27
N ILE A 262 -14.06 -19.63 24.09
CA ILE A 262 -12.73 -20.06 24.57
C ILE A 262 -12.54 -19.70 26.05
N GLN A 263 -13.27 -18.68 26.56
CA GLN A 263 -13.12 -18.16 27.92
C GLN A 263 -14.31 -18.45 28.85
N GLY A 264 -15.15 -19.43 28.52
CA GLY A 264 -16.20 -19.95 29.40
C GLY A 264 -17.36 -19.00 29.72
N GLY A 265 -17.45 -17.86 29.02
CA GLY A 265 -18.53 -16.90 29.15
C GLY A 265 -19.58 -17.11 28.06
N ASN A 266 -20.77 -17.55 28.44
CA ASN A 266 -21.94 -17.71 27.55
C ASN A 266 -22.60 -16.35 27.23
N SER A 267 -21.86 -15.45 26.56
CA SER A 267 -22.41 -14.19 26.06
C SER A 267 -21.99 -13.98 24.61
N ASP A 268 -22.96 -13.97 23.71
CA ASP A 268 -22.75 -13.63 22.30
C ASP A 268 -22.51 -12.12 22.18
N VAL A 269 -21.28 -11.71 21.88
CA VAL A 269 -20.98 -10.33 21.51
C VAL A 269 -21.26 -10.17 20.02
N HIS A 270 -22.19 -9.28 19.69
CA HIS A 270 -22.52 -8.92 18.32
C HIS A 270 -21.90 -7.56 18.02
N GLY A 271 -21.17 -7.46 16.91
CA GLY A 271 -20.61 -6.19 16.44
C GLY A 271 -21.12 -5.84 15.04
N ILE A 272 -21.19 -4.54 14.76
CA ILE A 272 -21.46 -4.02 13.43
C ILE A 272 -20.53 -2.85 13.14
N GLY A 273 -20.04 -2.75 11.91
CA GLY A 273 -19.23 -1.61 11.52
C GLY A 273 -19.19 -1.37 10.02
N LEU A 274 -18.76 -0.17 9.66
CA LEU A 274 -18.54 0.22 8.27
C LEU A 274 -17.06 0.51 8.06
N TRP A 275 -16.42 -0.29 7.20
CA TRP A 275 -15.07 -0.08 6.70
C TRP A 275 -15.14 0.13 5.20
N ILE A 276 -14.97 1.38 4.76
CA ILE A 276 -15.25 1.77 3.36
C ILE A 276 -14.46 0.91 2.38
N LEU A 277 -13.17 0.66 2.65
CA LEU A 277 -12.33 -0.10 1.73
C LEU A 277 -12.75 -1.57 1.63
N SER A 278 -13.28 -2.17 2.70
CA SER A 278 -13.80 -3.55 2.65
C SER A 278 -15.07 -3.67 1.81
N SER A 279 -15.86 -2.61 1.75
CA SER A 279 -17.14 -2.61 1.05
C SER A 279 -17.01 -2.77 -0.46
N PHE A 280 -15.81 -2.56 -1.02
CA PHE A 280 -15.49 -2.79 -2.43
C PHE A 280 -14.91 -4.19 -2.70
N VAL A 281 -14.74 -5.03 -1.68
CA VAL A 281 -14.24 -6.39 -1.86
C VAL A 281 -15.41 -7.29 -2.20
N ASN A 282 -15.38 -7.84 -3.42
CA ASN A 282 -16.43 -8.73 -3.90
C ASN A 282 -16.42 -10.08 -3.20
N HIS A 283 -17.42 -10.90 -3.49
CA HIS A 283 -17.53 -12.25 -2.97
C HIS A 283 -17.40 -13.27 -4.10
N SER A 284 -16.90 -14.46 -3.76
CA SER A 284 -16.66 -15.54 -4.72
C SER A 284 -16.82 -16.92 -4.08
N CYS A 285 -17.12 -17.90 -4.92
CA CYS A 285 -17.11 -19.31 -4.55
C CYS A 285 -15.68 -19.88 -4.45
N ASP A 286 -14.69 -19.20 -5.02
CA ASP A 286 -13.26 -19.50 -4.92
C ASP A 286 -12.47 -18.31 -4.36
N PRO A 287 -12.76 -17.92 -3.10
CA PRO A 287 -12.24 -16.68 -2.51
C PRO A 287 -10.73 -16.76 -2.29
N ASN A 288 -10.04 -15.65 -2.52
CA ASN A 288 -8.59 -15.56 -2.34
C ASN A 288 -8.17 -14.78 -1.09
N VAL A 289 -9.12 -14.16 -0.38
CA VAL A 289 -8.87 -13.49 0.90
C VAL A 289 -9.88 -13.92 1.96
N ARG A 290 -9.47 -13.81 3.22
CA ARG A 290 -10.33 -13.98 4.40
C ARG A 290 -10.26 -12.74 5.27
N ARG A 291 -11.37 -12.40 5.91
CA ARG A 291 -11.45 -11.32 6.89
C ARG A 291 -11.33 -11.88 8.31
N SER A 292 -10.60 -11.20 9.17
CA SER A 292 -10.62 -11.44 10.62
C SER A 292 -10.73 -10.13 11.39
N HIS A 293 -11.47 -10.17 12.49
CA HIS A 293 -11.63 -9.06 13.43
C HIS A 293 -10.81 -9.32 14.69
N VAL A 294 -10.06 -8.32 15.14
CA VAL A 294 -9.29 -8.37 16.39
C VAL A 294 -9.49 -7.05 17.13
N GLY A 295 -10.43 -7.01 18.07
CA GLY A 295 -10.86 -5.76 18.66
C GLY A 295 -11.38 -4.83 17.58
N ASP A 296 -10.93 -3.57 17.56
CA ASP A 296 -11.35 -2.58 16.55
C ASP A 296 -10.62 -2.71 15.21
N HIS A 297 -9.77 -3.72 15.07
CA HIS A 297 -8.99 -3.93 13.86
C HIS A 297 -9.63 -4.94 12.93
N VAL A 298 -9.65 -4.60 11.64
CA VAL A 298 -10.01 -5.53 10.58
C VAL A 298 -8.78 -5.84 9.76
N ILE A 299 -8.48 -7.13 9.68
CA ILE A 299 -7.34 -7.63 8.94
C ILE A 299 -7.86 -8.52 7.82
N ILE A 300 -7.47 -8.20 6.59
CA ILE A 300 -7.68 -9.05 5.43
C ILE A 300 -6.43 -9.89 5.24
N HIS A 301 -6.58 -11.20 5.23
CA HIS A 301 -5.49 -12.15 5.00
C HIS A 301 -5.65 -12.79 3.63
N ALA A 302 -4.57 -12.81 2.84
CA ALA A 302 -4.50 -13.65 1.66
C ALA A 302 -4.61 -15.13 2.06
N SER A 303 -5.50 -15.86 1.40
CA SER A 303 -5.70 -17.30 1.59
C SER A 303 -4.77 -18.13 0.69
N ARG A 304 -4.22 -17.51 -0.36
CA ARG A 304 -3.24 -18.04 -1.31
C ARG A 304 -2.43 -16.89 -1.92
N ASP A 305 -1.41 -17.22 -2.71
CA ASP A 305 -0.73 -16.22 -3.52
C ASP A 305 -1.72 -15.55 -4.50
N ILE A 306 -1.69 -14.21 -4.55
CA ILE A 306 -2.57 -13.38 -5.36
C ILE A 306 -1.73 -12.69 -6.44
N LYS A 307 -2.15 -12.78 -7.70
CA LYS A 307 -1.41 -12.19 -8.82
C LYS A 307 -1.68 -10.69 -8.92
N ALA A 308 -0.75 -9.97 -9.56
CA ALA A 308 -0.99 -8.58 -9.92
C ALA A 308 -2.25 -8.47 -10.79
N SER A 309 -3.08 -7.46 -10.49
CA SER A 309 -4.38 -7.22 -11.15
C SER A 309 -5.45 -8.28 -10.89
N GLU A 310 -5.21 -9.23 -9.98
CA GLU A 310 -6.25 -10.12 -9.48
C GLU A 310 -7.10 -9.39 -8.43
N GLU A 311 -8.42 -9.56 -8.50
CA GLU A 311 -9.36 -8.95 -7.56
C GLU A 311 -9.33 -9.68 -6.21
N TYR A 312 -9.56 -8.95 -5.12
CA TYR A 312 -9.75 -9.57 -3.81
C TYR A 312 -11.19 -10.00 -3.63
N GLU A 313 -11.38 -11.26 -3.22
CA GLU A 313 -12.70 -11.86 -3.09
C GLU A 313 -12.86 -12.54 -1.72
N PHE A 314 -13.91 -12.17 -0.98
CA PHE A 314 -14.34 -12.84 0.23
C PHE A 314 -15.18 -14.09 -0.08
N ALA A 315 -15.20 -15.04 0.86
CA ALA A 315 -16.18 -16.11 0.81
C ALA A 315 -17.58 -15.57 1.11
N TYR A 316 -18.60 -16.01 0.37
CA TYR A 316 -20.00 -15.67 0.68
C TYR A 316 -20.35 -16.03 2.14
N PHE A 317 -19.99 -17.24 2.56
CA PHE A 317 -20.26 -17.79 3.88
C PHE A 317 -18.98 -18.26 4.57
N ASP A 318 -19.05 -18.55 5.86
CA ASP A 318 -17.94 -19.18 6.58
C ASP A 318 -17.65 -20.57 6.00
N VAL A 319 -16.52 -20.70 5.30
CA VAL A 319 -16.08 -21.95 4.67
C VAL A 319 -15.75 -23.06 5.68
N PHE A 320 -15.52 -22.72 6.95
CA PHE A 320 -15.25 -23.68 8.02
C PHE A 320 -16.52 -24.17 8.72
N SER A 321 -17.67 -23.59 8.43
CA SER A 321 -18.94 -24.03 8.98
C SER A 321 -19.32 -25.43 8.46
N PRO A 322 -20.02 -26.24 9.27
CA PRO A 322 -20.54 -27.53 8.85
C PRO A 322 -21.35 -27.43 7.55
N PHE A 323 -21.29 -28.46 6.70
CA PHE A 323 -21.96 -28.46 5.39
C PHE A 323 -23.45 -28.10 5.48
N ARG A 324 -24.16 -28.60 6.50
CA ARG A 324 -25.60 -28.32 6.70
C ARG A 324 -25.89 -26.84 6.94
N ASP A 325 -25.02 -26.17 7.68
CA ASP A 325 -25.17 -24.74 7.99
C ASP A 325 -24.83 -23.89 6.76
N ARG A 326 -23.85 -24.33 5.96
CA ARG A 326 -23.50 -23.70 4.67
C ARG A 326 -24.60 -23.85 3.62
N GLU A 327 -25.27 -25.01 3.55
CA GLU A 327 -26.39 -25.26 2.62
C GLU A 327 -27.56 -24.31 2.85
N LEU A 328 -27.84 -23.97 4.12
CA LEU A 328 -28.84 -22.97 4.49
C LEU A 328 -28.40 -21.53 4.16
N GLY A 329 -27.13 -21.20 4.38
CA GLY A 329 -26.56 -19.86 4.14
C GLY A 329 -26.47 -19.47 2.66
N VAL A 330 -26.15 -20.42 1.77
CA VAL A 330 -26.06 -20.20 0.32
C VAL A 330 -27.37 -19.69 -0.27
N CYS A 331 -28.51 -20.19 0.22
CA CYS A 331 -29.84 -19.76 -0.24
C CYS A 331 -30.17 -18.30 0.10
N LEU A 332 -29.61 -17.74 1.18
CA LEU A 332 -29.95 -16.38 1.66
C LEU A 332 -29.09 -15.29 1.00
N GLN A 333 -27.82 -15.56 0.68
CA GLN A 333 -26.94 -14.58 0.05
C GLN A 333 -27.02 -14.57 -1.49
N MET A 334 -27.29 -15.71 -2.14
CA MET A 334 -27.55 -15.72 -3.59
C MET A 334 -28.84 -14.96 -3.97
N GLN A 335 -29.72 -14.65 -3.01
CA GLN A 335 -30.88 -13.78 -3.23
C GLN A 335 -30.53 -12.27 -3.19
N LYS A 336 -29.38 -11.89 -2.62
CA LYS A 336 -28.92 -10.50 -2.55
C LYS A 336 -27.95 -10.11 -3.69
N VAL A 337 -27.40 -11.10 -4.38
CA VAL A 337 -26.52 -10.91 -5.54
C VAL A 337 -27.24 -11.50 -6.75
N GLN A 338 -28.18 -10.75 -7.31
CA GLN A 338 -28.70 -11.02 -8.65
C GLN A 338 -28.03 -10.06 -9.63
N TYR A 339 -27.39 -10.68 -10.62
CA TYR A 339 -26.66 -10.09 -11.75
C TYR A 339 -27.42 -9.04 -12.55
#